data_AF-A0A1W9MIT5-F1
#
_entry.id   AF-A0A1W9MIT5-F1
#
_cell.length_a   1.000
_cell.length_b   1.000
_cell.length_c   1.000
_cell.angle_alpha   90.00
_cell.angle_beta   90.00
_cell.angle_gamma   90.00
#
_symmetry.space_group_name_H-M   'P 1'
#
loop_
_entity.id
_entity.type
_entity.pdbx_description
1 polymer ?
#
loop_
_entity_poly.entity_id
_entity_poly.type
_entity_poly.pdbx_seq_one_letter_code
_entity_poly.pdbx_strand_id
1 'polypeptide(L)'
;MRQILVDELSFLERDNIDSYLKRTLPAGPIIGVYWLLLPPDLLGPAQYEHDSCAPFAVSVVLEEASLRVEFLVRSQSNLHCSCIAWATPTQRQFILDFVDRLLAEEFIRV
;
A
#
# COMPACT_ATOMS: atom_id res chain seq x y z
N MET A 1 4.27 -9.95 10.29
CA MET A 1 3.54 -9.58 9.05
C MET A 1 4.57 -9.34 7.95
N ARG A 2 4.28 -9.62 6.68
CA ARG A 2 5.23 -9.38 5.57
C ARG A 2 4.97 -7.98 5.01
N GLN A 3 5.98 -7.12 5.02
CA GLN A 3 5.88 -5.71 4.64
C GLN A 3 7.24 -5.18 4.17
N ILE A 4 7.22 -4.06 3.46
CA ILE A 4 8.37 -3.16 3.33
C ILE A 4 8.25 -2.06 4.39
N LEU A 5 9.38 -1.70 4.99
CA LEU A 5 9.51 -0.67 6.02
C LEU A 5 10.56 0.33 5.54
N VAL A 6 10.17 1.60 5.48
CA VAL A 6 11.09 2.74 5.42
C VAL A 6 11.06 3.37 6.82
N ASP A 7 12.17 3.32 7.52
CA ASP A 7 12.29 3.79 8.92
C ASP A 7 13.20 5.02 8.99
N GLU A 8 13.36 5.56 10.19
CA GLU A 8 14.23 6.70 10.47
C GLU A 8 13.88 7.97 9.67
N LEU A 9 12.60 8.13 9.31
CA LEU A 9 12.13 9.33 8.64
C LEU A 9 12.30 10.54 9.55
N SER A 10 12.92 11.60 9.03
CA SER A 10 12.88 12.90 9.68
C SER A 10 11.46 13.48 9.65
N PHE A 11 11.21 14.47 10.50
CA PHE A 11 9.94 15.19 10.53
C PHE A 11 9.56 15.78 9.14
N LEU A 12 10.54 16.34 8.41
CA LEU A 12 10.31 16.93 7.09
C LEU A 12 9.99 15.86 6.04
N GLU A 13 10.71 14.74 6.04
CA GLU A 13 10.43 13.63 5.11
C GLU A 13 9.06 13.01 5.37
N ARG A 14 8.71 12.82 6.64
CA ARG A 14 7.36 12.36 7.02
C ARG A 14 6.27 13.30 6.50
N ASP A 15 6.44 14.62 6.60
CA ASP A 15 5.44 15.58 6.15
C ASP A 15 5.29 15.61 4.62
N ASN A 16 6.41 15.48 3.90
CA ASN A 16 6.43 15.31 2.45
C ASN A 16 5.69 14.04 2.02
N ILE A 17 5.97 12.90 2.69
CA ILE A 17 5.27 11.64 2.43
C ILE A 17 3.77 11.78 2.72
N ASP A 18 3.38 12.40 3.84
CA ASP A 18 1.96 12.59 4.18
C ASP A 18 1.23 13.39 3.10
N SER A 19 1.87 14.46 2.59
CA SER A 19 1.36 15.26 1.48
C SER A 19 1.28 14.46 0.17
N TYR A 20 2.25 13.60 -0.12
CA TYR A 20 2.23 12.67 -1.26
C TYR A 20 1.06 11.69 -1.17
N LEU A 21 0.90 11.03 -0.02
CA LEU A 21 -0.11 9.99 0.15
C LEU A 21 -1.52 10.57 0.06
N LYS A 22 -1.76 11.76 0.65
CA LYS A 22 -3.06 12.46 0.56
C LYS A 22 -3.47 12.83 -0.86
N ARG A 23 -2.51 13.15 -1.75
CA ARG A 23 -2.80 13.53 -3.14
C ARG A 23 -2.89 12.33 -4.09
N THR A 24 -2.30 11.19 -3.74
CA THR A 24 -2.16 10.04 -4.65
C THR A 24 -3.04 8.84 -4.28
N LEU A 25 -3.34 8.63 -2.99
CA LEU A 25 -4.06 7.45 -2.53
C LEU A 25 -5.36 7.81 -1.80
N PRO A 26 -6.39 6.96 -1.92
CA PRO A 26 -7.56 7.02 -1.04
C PRO A 26 -7.15 6.86 0.44
N ALA A 27 -7.71 7.70 1.29
CA ALA A 27 -7.54 7.58 2.74
C ALA A 27 -8.26 6.33 3.28
N GLY A 28 -7.63 5.70 4.27
CA GLY A 28 -8.22 4.64 5.07
C GLY A 28 -9.10 5.17 6.21
N PRO A 29 -9.74 4.27 6.97
CA PRO A 29 -10.64 4.63 8.07
C PRO A 29 -9.91 5.20 9.29
N ILE A 30 -8.59 5.10 9.34
CA ILE A 30 -7.75 5.57 10.45
C ILE A 30 -6.74 6.58 9.88
N ILE A 31 -6.46 7.64 10.64
CA ILE A 31 -5.47 8.65 10.28
C ILE A 31 -4.10 7.98 10.07
N GLY A 32 -3.42 8.35 8.98
CA GLY A 32 -2.13 7.78 8.59
C GLY A 32 -2.23 6.46 7.81
N VAL A 33 -3.43 5.91 7.63
CA VAL A 33 -3.66 4.73 6.78
C VAL A 33 -4.17 5.17 5.41
N TYR A 34 -3.61 4.61 4.35
CA TYR A 34 -3.98 4.84 2.95
C TYR A 34 -4.08 3.49 2.22
N TRP A 35 -4.81 3.48 1.10
CA TRP A 35 -5.03 2.27 0.30
C TRP A 35 -4.34 2.35 -1.05
N LEU A 36 -3.31 1.51 -1.26
CA LEU A 36 -2.73 1.32 -2.59
C LEU A 36 -3.57 0.29 -3.34
N LEU A 37 -4.40 0.76 -4.28
CA LEU A 37 -5.26 -0.08 -5.11
C LEU A 37 -4.42 -0.90 -6.09
N LEU A 38 -4.75 -2.19 -6.22
CA LEU A 38 -4.14 -3.05 -7.21
C LEU A 38 -4.78 -2.79 -8.59
N PRO A 39 -3.96 -2.59 -9.64
CA PRO A 39 -4.43 -2.60 -11.02
C PRO A 39 -5.14 -3.94 -11.37
N PRO A 40 -6.20 -3.93 -12.20
CA PRO A 40 -6.93 -5.13 -12.58
C PRO A 40 -6.06 -6.22 -13.24
N ASP A 41 -5.04 -5.83 -14.00
CA ASP A 41 -4.08 -6.72 -14.65
C ASP A 41 -3.07 -7.35 -13.69
N LEU A 42 -3.02 -6.87 -12.43
CA LEU A 42 -2.18 -7.40 -11.36
C LEU A 42 -2.96 -8.23 -10.34
N LEU A 43 -4.25 -8.49 -10.56
CA LEU A 43 -5.03 -9.35 -9.68
C LEU A 43 -4.52 -10.80 -9.76
N GLY A 44 -4.30 -11.40 -8.60
CA GLY A 44 -3.98 -12.80 -8.45
C GLY A 44 -5.23 -13.68 -8.59
N PRO A 45 -5.07 -15.02 -8.68
CA PRO A 45 -6.17 -15.93 -8.96
C PRO A 45 -7.36 -15.76 -8.00
N ALA A 46 -7.10 -15.69 -6.70
CA ALA A 46 -8.15 -15.55 -5.68
C ALA A 46 -8.88 -14.20 -5.73
N GLN A 47 -8.27 -13.15 -6.29
CA GLN A 47 -8.90 -11.84 -6.48
C GLN A 47 -9.72 -11.80 -7.76
N TYR A 48 -9.19 -12.38 -8.85
CA TYR A 48 -9.86 -12.44 -10.14
C TYR A 48 -11.20 -13.21 -10.06
N GLU A 49 -11.24 -14.31 -9.29
CA GLU A 49 -12.46 -15.09 -9.07
C GLU A 49 -13.54 -14.34 -8.25
N HIS A 50 -13.16 -13.27 -7.55
CA HIS A 50 -14.03 -12.55 -6.61
C HIS A 50 -14.18 -11.08 -6.98
N ASP A 51 -14.60 -10.79 -8.21
CA ASP A 51 -14.81 -9.42 -8.69
C ASP A 51 -15.77 -8.61 -7.81
N SER A 52 -16.78 -9.25 -7.20
CA SER A 52 -17.69 -8.61 -6.23
C SER A 52 -17.03 -8.14 -4.93
N CYS A 53 -15.82 -8.63 -4.63
CA CYS A 53 -15.00 -8.20 -3.50
C CYS A 53 -14.06 -7.03 -3.86
N ALA A 54 -14.01 -6.59 -5.12
CA ALA A 54 -13.24 -5.42 -5.52
C ALA A 54 -13.77 -4.14 -4.81
N PRO A 55 -12.92 -3.10 -4.65
CA PRO A 55 -11.52 -3.04 -5.04
C PRO A 55 -10.59 -3.80 -4.09
N PHE A 56 -9.49 -4.30 -4.66
CA PHE A 56 -8.40 -4.94 -3.92
C PHE A 56 -7.28 -3.94 -3.67
N ALA A 57 -6.74 -3.93 -2.45
CA ALA A 57 -5.71 -2.99 -2.06
C ALA A 57 -4.74 -3.60 -1.05
N VAL A 58 -3.61 -2.92 -0.86
CA VAL A 58 -2.74 -3.11 0.31
C VAL A 58 -2.74 -1.86 1.18
N SER A 59 -2.50 -2.06 2.47
CA SER A 59 -2.40 -0.96 3.45
C SER A 59 -1.06 -0.26 3.33
N VAL A 60 -1.08 1.07 3.23
CA VAL A 60 0.06 1.96 3.37
C VAL A 60 -0.13 2.73 4.68
N VAL A 61 0.77 2.57 5.64
CA VAL A 61 0.67 3.15 6.99
C VAL A 61 1.85 4.09 7.21
N LEU A 62 1.55 5.37 7.38
CA LEU A 62 2.51 6.40 7.74
C LEU A 62 2.38 6.70 9.24
N GLU A 63 3.47 6.47 9.97
CA GLU A 63 3.62 6.80 11.38
C GLU A 63 4.53 8.03 11.56
N GLU A 64 4.93 8.31 12.81
CA GLU A 64 5.73 9.48 13.16
C GLU A 64 7.12 9.47 12.49
N ALA A 65 7.77 8.31 12.43
CA ALA A 65 9.13 8.15 11.91
C ALA A 65 9.27 6.99 10.89
N SER A 66 8.15 6.39 10.45
CA SER A 66 8.22 5.26 9.51
C SER A 66 7.04 5.19 8.53
N LEU A 67 7.31 4.64 7.35
CA LEU A 67 6.32 4.24 6.36
C LEU A 67 6.34 2.72 6.22
N ARG A 68 5.17 2.08 6.37
CA ARG A 68 4.99 0.64 6.17
C ARG A 68 4.03 0.38 5.03
N VAL A 69 4.40 -0.52 4.13
CA VAL A 69 3.47 -1.04 3.11
C VAL A 69 3.36 -2.54 3.25
N GLU A 70 2.14 -3.02 3.53
CA GLU A 70 1.88 -4.44 3.70
C GLU A 70 1.94 -5.18 2.37
N PHE A 71 2.35 -6.45 2.42
CA PHE A 71 2.22 -7.38 1.29
C PHE A 71 0.96 -8.24 1.40
N LEU A 72 -0.05 -7.84 2.17
CA LEU A 72 -1.31 -8.56 2.28
C LEU A 72 -2.38 -7.84 1.45
N VAL A 73 -2.78 -8.46 0.34
CA VAL A 73 -3.85 -7.94 -0.52
C VAL A 73 -5.19 -8.25 0.14
N ARG A 74 -6.04 -7.24 0.27
CA ARG A 74 -7.35 -7.35 0.92
C ARG A 74 -8.44 -6.71 0.07
N SER A 75 -9.66 -7.22 0.20
CA SER A 75 -10.87 -6.52 -0.23
C SER A 75 -11.18 -5.38 0.74
N GLN A 76 -11.66 -4.25 0.22
CA GLN A 76 -12.17 -3.16 1.07
C GLN A 76 -13.62 -3.40 1.54
N SER A 77 -14.35 -4.33 0.93
CA SER A 77 -15.77 -4.60 1.23
C SER A 77 -15.98 -5.85 2.08
N ASN A 78 -15.07 -6.82 2.02
CA ASN A 78 -15.20 -8.08 2.76
C ASN A 78 -13.89 -8.51 3.44
N LEU A 79 -13.89 -8.42 4.78
CA LEU A 79 -12.72 -8.74 5.63
C LEU A 79 -12.53 -10.23 5.92
N HIS A 80 -13.47 -11.10 5.52
CA HIS A 80 -13.47 -12.54 5.82
C HIS A 80 -13.56 -13.40 4.55
N CYS A 81 -13.01 -12.92 3.44
CA CYS A 81 -13.01 -13.63 2.16
C CYS A 81 -11.66 -14.32 1.90
N SER A 82 -11.69 -15.45 1.18
CA SER A 82 -10.50 -16.18 0.72
C SER A 82 -9.67 -15.41 -0.32
N CYS A 83 -10.20 -14.32 -0.88
CA CYS A 83 -9.46 -13.39 -1.74
C CYS A 83 -8.36 -12.61 -0.99
N ILE A 84 -8.39 -12.62 0.34
CA ILE A 84 -7.33 -12.06 1.19
C ILE A 84 -6.12 -12.98 1.14
N ALA A 85 -5.06 -12.53 0.49
CA ALA A 85 -3.89 -13.35 0.23
C ALA A 85 -2.60 -12.51 0.24
N TRP A 86 -1.48 -13.16 0.55
CA TRP A 86 -0.17 -12.54 0.38
C TRP A 86 0.06 -12.19 -1.08
N ALA A 87 0.69 -11.05 -1.32
CA ALA A 87 1.01 -10.54 -2.64
C ALA A 87 1.79 -11.57 -3.45
N THR A 88 1.35 -11.79 -4.69
CA THR A 88 2.11 -12.54 -5.70
C THR A 88 3.44 -11.83 -5.99
N PRO A 89 4.42 -12.48 -6.65
CA PRO A 89 5.66 -11.82 -7.03
C PRO A 89 5.44 -10.51 -7.82
N THR A 90 4.50 -10.51 -8.76
CA THR A 90 4.17 -9.31 -9.56
C THR A 90 3.53 -8.22 -8.72
N GLN A 91 2.59 -8.56 -7.83
CA GLN A 91 1.99 -7.60 -6.91
C GLN A 91 3.02 -7.03 -5.94
N ARG A 92 3.96 -7.86 -5.46
CA ARG A 92 5.07 -7.40 -4.62
C ARG A 92 5.94 -6.41 -5.38
N GLN A 93 6.29 -6.69 -6.63
CA GLN A 93 7.08 -5.76 -7.43
C GLN A 93 6.34 -4.43 -7.60
N PHE A 94 5.04 -4.45 -7.91
CA PHE A 94 4.23 -3.23 -7.99
C PHE A 94 4.24 -2.41 -6.68
N ILE A 95 4.20 -3.08 -5.53
CA ILE A 95 4.27 -2.42 -4.21
C ILE A 95 5.66 -1.79 -3.98
N LEU A 96 6.73 -2.51 -4.35
CA LEU A 96 8.10 -1.99 -4.25
C LEU A 96 8.30 -0.80 -5.20
N ASP A 97 7.87 -0.91 -6.45
CA ASP A 97 7.94 0.17 -7.45
C ASP A 97 7.15 1.41 -6.99
N PHE A 98 6.05 1.20 -6.25
CA PHE A 98 5.31 2.31 -5.63
C PHE A 98 6.15 3.02 -4.57
N VAL A 99 6.80 2.27 -3.66
CA VAL A 99 7.65 2.84 -2.62
C VAL A 99 8.85 3.56 -3.23
N ASP A 100 9.54 2.94 -4.19
CA ASP A 100 10.70 3.53 -4.85
C ASP A 100 10.35 4.85 -5.55
N ARG A 101 9.20 4.90 -6.23
CA ARG A 101 8.70 6.12 -6.88
C ARG A 101 8.38 7.22 -5.87
N LEU A 102 7.69 6.87 -4.78
CA LEU A 102 7.34 7.82 -3.72
C LEU A 102 8.61 8.44 -3.12
N LEU A 103 9.61 7.62 -2.80
CA LEU A 103 10.87 8.09 -2.23
C LEU A 103 11.64 8.98 -3.21
N ALA A 104 11.67 8.60 -4.50
CA ALA A 104 12.32 9.38 -5.54
C ALA A 104 11.64 10.74 -5.78
N GLU A 105 10.31 10.78 -5.87
CA GLU A 105 9.54 12.01 -6.11
C GLU A 105 9.63 12.99 -4.93
N GLU A 106 9.73 12.49 -3.70
CA GLU A 106 9.88 13.30 -2.48
C GLU A 106 11.34 13.52 -2.06
N PHE A 107 12.30 13.14 -2.91
CA PHE A 107 13.75 13.30 -2.71
C PHE A 107 14.30 12.70 -1.41
N ILE A 108 13.69 11.62 -0.94
CA ILE A 108 14.05 10.92 0.30
C ILE A 108 15.17 9.93 -0.01
N ARG A 109 16.26 9.98 0.77
CA ARG A 109 17.42 9.11 0.61
C ARG A 109 17.47 8.11 1.75
N VAL A 110 17.17 6.86 1.44
CA VAL A 110 17.21 5.70 2.36
C VAL A 110 18.26 4.69 1.93
#